data_AF-K4QWB7-F1
#
_entry.id   AF-K4QWB7-F1
#
_cell.length_a   1.000
_cell.length_b   1.000
_cell.length_c   1.000
_cell.angle_alpha   90.00
_cell.angle_beta   90.00
_cell.angle_gamma   90.00
#
_symmetry.space_group_name_H-M   'P 1'
#
loop_
_entity.id
_entity.type
_entity.pdbx_description
1 polymer ?
#
loop_
_entity_poly.entity_id
_entity_poly.type
_entity_poly.pdbx_seq_one_letter_code
_entity_poly.pdbx_strand_id
1 'polypeptide(L)'
;MSTTLTTQDAEILLTAARRAADAAGVTVSVSVLDAGGHLLAFRRDDRALLISGETSTRKAYTALQLNSATADLVDAVKPDGPFHSLTTALDQPLLFIAGGLPVHRDGRLIGAVGVGGGAPEQDHAFATAAVATLH
;
A
#
# COMPACT_ATOMS: atom_id res chain seq x y z
N MET A 1 8.59 -5.26 22.35
CA MET A 1 8.73 -5.20 20.88
C MET A 1 7.83 -4.10 20.35
N SER A 2 8.27 -3.35 19.32
CA SER A 2 7.50 -2.21 18.79
C SER A 2 6.15 -2.69 18.25
N THR A 3 5.08 -2.03 18.67
CA THR A 3 3.70 -2.37 18.30
C THR A 3 3.24 -1.71 16.99
N THR A 4 4.14 -0.97 16.34
CA THR A 4 3.91 -0.17 15.13
C THR A 4 5.20 -0.02 14.32
N LEU A 5 5.08 0.26 13.02
CA LEU A 5 6.21 0.66 12.18
C LEU A 5 6.87 1.93 12.72
N THR A 6 8.19 1.97 12.66
CA THR A 6 9.00 3.15 12.96
C THR A 6 9.32 3.94 11.69
N THR A 7 9.85 5.15 11.83
CA THR A 7 10.37 5.92 10.68
C THR A 7 11.51 5.18 9.99
N GLN A 8 12.35 4.45 10.72
CA GLN A 8 13.40 3.62 10.14
C GLN A 8 12.82 2.46 9.32
N ASP A 9 11.79 1.76 9.81
CA ASP A 9 11.10 0.73 9.03
C ASP A 9 10.50 1.33 7.75
N ALA A 10 9.93 2.54 7.84
CA ALA A 10 9.32 3.23 6.72
C ALA A 10 10.34 3.61 5.62
N GLU A 11 11.54 4.07 5.99
CA GLU A 11 12.62 4.34 5.04
C GLU A 11 13.10 3.07 4.32
N ILE A 12 13.16 1.94 5.04
CA ILE A 12 13.52 0.64 4.46
C ILE A 12 12.48 0.21 3.42
N LEU A 13 11.19 0.24 3.79
CA LEU A 13 10.09 -0.10 2.89
C LEU A 13 10.07 0.78 1.64
N LEU A 14 10.18 2.09 1.83
CA LEU A 14 10.15 3.08 0.75
C LEU A 14 11.32 2.89 -0.21
N THR A 15 12.52 2.67 0.32
CA THR A 15 13.72 2.40 -0.49
C THR A 15 13.62 1.09 -1.26
N ALA A 16 13.10 0.03 -0.62
CA ALA A 16 12.95 -1.27 -1.26
C ALA A 16 11.90 -1.26 -2.38
N ALA A 17 10.74 -0.64 -2.15
CA ALA A 17 9.70 -0.48 -3.17
C ALA A 17 10.21 0.32 -4.37
N ARG A 18 10.91 1.44 -4.11
CA ARG A 18 11.56 2.25 -5.14
C ARG A 18 12.54 1.41 -5.96
N ARG A 19 13.43 0.67 -5.31
CA ARG A 19 14.44 -0.13 -5.99
C ARG A 19 13.81 -1.17 -6.91
N ALA A 20 12.71 -1.80 -6.48
CA ALA A 20 11.98 -2.76 -7.29
C ALA A 20 11.33 -2.09 -8.52
N ALA A 21 10.73 -0.91 -8.34
CA ALA A 21 10.15 -0.14 -9.44
C ALA A 21 11.21 0.38 -10.43
N ASP A 22 12.33 0.90 -9.93
CA ASP A 22 13.47 1.38 -10.73
C ASP A 22 14.05 0.23 -11.58
N ALA A 23 14.19 -0.97 -11.01
CA ALA A 23 14.65 -2.16 -11.73
C ALA A 23 13.70 -2.59 -12.86
N ALA A 24 12.41 -2.25 -12.77
CA ALA A 24 11.41 -2.49 -13.79
C ALA A 24 11.20 -1.29 -14.75
N GLY A 25 11.93 -0.18 -14.55
CA GLY A 25 11.79 1.04 -15.34
C GLY A 25 10.46 1.79 -15.12
N VAL A 26 9.81 1.61 -13.98
CA VAL A 26 8.50 2.19 -13.66
C VAL A 26 8.65 3.30 -12.62
N THR A 27 8.00 4.44 -12.85
CA THR A 27 7.93 5.55 -11.88
C THR A 27 6.71 5.41 -10.98
N VAL A 28 6.91 5.52 -9.66
CA VAL A 28 5.87 5.24 -8.66
C VAL A 28 5.79 6.29 -7.56
N SER A 29 4.66 6.31 -6.87
CA SER A 29 4.53 6.81 -5.50
C SER A 29 4.48 5.65 -4.52
N VAL A 30 5.08 5.86 -3.35
CA VAL A 30 5.09 4.91 -2.23
C VAL A 30 4.64 5.64 -0.96
N SER A 31 3.69 5.06 -0.25
CA SER A 31 3.20 5.55 1.04
C SER A 31 3.34 4.45 2.10
N VAL A 32 3.81 4.83 3.29
CA VAL A 32 3.92 3.93 4.45
C VAL A 32 3.11 4.50 5.60
N LEU A 33 2.21 3.69 6.18
CA LEU A 33 1.37 4.05 7.31
C LEU A 33 1.78 3.27 8.56
N ASP A 34 1.71 3.92 9.72
CA ASP A 34 1.83 3.26 11.02
C ASP A 34 0.57 2.41 11.35
N ALA A 35 0.58 1.71 12.49
CA ALA A 35 -0.55 0.88 12.93
C ALA A 35 -1.83 1.68 13.25
N GLY A 36 -1.71 2.99 13.46
CA GLY A 36 -2.83 3.90 13.68
C GLY A 36 -3.38 4.54 12.39
N GLY A 37 -2.76 4.26 11.24
CA GLY A 37 -3.14 4.83 9.95
C GLY A 37 -2.51 6.18 9.64
N HIS A 38 -1.51 6.62 10.41
CA HIS A 38 -0.80 7.87 10.15
C HIS A 38 0.33 7.66 9.15
N LEU A 39 0.52 8.63 8.26
CA LEU A 39 1.58 8.61 7.28
C LEU A 39 2.95 8.79 7.96
N LEU A 40 3.81 7.77 7.84
CA LEU A 40 5.20 7.83 8.32
C LEU A 40 6.15 8.33 7.24
N ALA A 41 5.94 7.87 5.99
CA ALA A 41 6.78 8.24 4.87
C ALA A 41 5.96 8.27 3.57
N PHE A 42 6.32 9.20 2.70
CA PHE A 42 5.77 9.34 1.37
C PHE A 42 6.85 9.77 0.39
N ARG A 43 6.87 9.16 -0.79
CA ARG A 43 7.71 9.57 -1.91
C ARG A 43 6.92 9.42 -3.20
N ARG A 44 7.07 10.38 -4.10
CA ARG A 44 6.60 10.30 -5.49
C ARG A 44 7.76 10.58 -6.42
N ASP A 45 8.00 9.71 -7.40
CA ASP A 45 8.96 9.96 -8.46
C ASP A 45 8.57 11.19 -9.28
N ASP A 46 9.57 11.96 -9.74
CA ASP A 46 9.37 13.21 -10.49
C ASP A 46 8.46 13.04 -11.71
N ARG A 47 8.59 11.89 -12.39
CA ARG A 47 7.82 11.52 -13.59
C ARG A 47 6.66 10.56 -13.32
N ALA A 48 6.32 10.28 -12.06
CA ALA A 48 5.15 9.47 -11.74
C ALA A 48 3.85 10.23 -12.05
N LEU A 49 2.80 9.50 -12.45
CA LEU A 49 1.47 10.05 -12.66
C LEU A 49 0.98 10.77 -11.39
N LEU A 50 0.36 11.95 -11.53
CA LEU A 50 -0.06 12.75 -10.37
C LEU A 50 -0.99 11.98 -9.41
N ILE A 51 -1.91 11.19 -9.97
CA ILE A 51 -2.87 10.36 -9.20
C ILE A 51 -2.18 9.26 -8.37
N SER A 52 -0.93 8.89 -8.69
CA SER A 52 -0.20 7.86 -7.96
C SER A 52 -0.01 8.22 -6.48
N GLY A 53 0.13 9.50 -6.15
CA GLY A 53 0.32 9.94 -4.77
C GLY A 53 -0.89 9.66 -3.88
N GLU A 54 -2.08 9.99 -4.38
CA GLU A 54 -3.32 9.70 -3.67
C GLU A 54 -3.61 8.19 -3.65
N THR A 55 -3.47 7.52 -4.80
CA THR A 55 -3.81 6.11 -4.90
C THR A 55 -2.89 5.22 -4.07
N SER A 56 -1.58 5.47 -4.04
CA SER A 56 -0.65 4.75 -3.13
C SER A 56 -1.08 4.89 -1.66
N THR A 57 -1.40 6.11 -1.23
CA THR A 57 -1.87 6.38 0.14
C THR A 57 -3.20 5.67 0.44
N ARG A 58 -4.17 5.72 -0.48
CA ARG A 58 -5.47 5.07 -0.33
C ARG A 58 -5.37 3.55 -0.33
N LYS A 59 -4.47 2.97 -1.13
CA LYS A 59 -4.18 1.52 -1.13
C LYS A 59 -3.56 1.09 0.20
N ALA A 60 -2.57 1.82 0.72
CA ALA A 60 -1.99 1.55 2.04
C ALA A 60 -3.06 1.61 3.15
N TYR A 61 -3.88 2.66 3.12
CA TYR A 61 -4.98 2.84 4.07
C TYR A 61 -5.99 1.69 4.00
N THR A 62 -6.39 1.27 2.79
CA THR A 62 -7.30 0.14 2.60
C THR A 62 -6.72 -1.16 3.15
N ALA A 63 -5.43 -1.40 2.86
CA ALA A 63 -4.76 -2.60 3.33
C ALA A 63 -4.67 -2.65 4.86
N LEU A 64 -4.46 -1.50 5.51
CA LEU A 64 -4.47 -1.37 6.96
C LEU A 64 -5.86 -1.62 7.55
N GLN A 65 -6.88 -0.93 7.04
CA GLN A 65 -8.25 -0.97 7.59
C GLN A 65 -8.88 -2.36 7.52
N LEU A 66 -8.56 -3.11 6.45
CA LEU A 66 -9.12 -4.44 6.20
C LEU A 66 -8.14 -5.57 6.55
N ASN A 67 -6.94 -5.21 7.03
CA ASN A 67 -5.84 -6.14 7.27
C ASN A 67 -5.65 -7.16 6.13
N SER A 68 -5.65 -6.68 4.88
CA SER A 68 -5.66 -7.52 3.69
C SER A 68 -4.93 -6.84 2.55
N ALA A 69 -4.29 -7.61 1.67
CA ALA A 69 -3.77 -7.04 0.43
C ALA A 69 -4.93 -6.46 -0.39
N THR A 70 -4.74 -5.29 -1.00
CA THR A 70 -5.79 -4.70 -1.84
C THR A 70 -6.07 -5.51 -3.11
N ALA A 71 -5.11 -6.33 -3.54
CA ALA A 71 -5.26 -7.27 -4.66
C ALA A 71 -6.34 -8.32 -4.38
N ASP A 72 -6.41 -8.82 -3.15
CA ASP A 72 -7.31 -9.92 -2.75
C ASP A 72 -8.77 -9.45 -2.60
N LEU A 73 -8.99 -8.13 -2.59
CA LEU A 73 -10.30 -7.53 -2.32
C LEU A 73 -11.02 -7.07 -3.60
N VAL A 74 -10.36 -7.09 -4.76
CA VAL A 74 -10.89 -6.54 -6.02
C VAL A 74 -12.20 -7.22 -6.41
N ASP A 75 -12.26 -8.55 -6.34
CA ASP A 75 -13.47 -9.29 -6.71
C ASP A 75 -14.63 -9.09 -5.73
N ALA A 76 -14.32 -8.88 -4.44
CA ALA A 76 -15.33 -8.71 -3.41
C ALA A 76 -16.15 -7.42 -3.56
N VAL A 77 -15.61 -6.41 -4.26
CA VAL A 77 -16.24 -5.11 -4.45
C VAL A 77 -16.84 -4.89 -5.85
N LYS A 78 -16.71 -5.87 -6.75
CA LYS A 78 -17.38 -5.85 -8.07
C LYS A 78 -18.90 -5.80 -7.91
N PRO A 79 -19.65 -5.41 -8.97
CA PRO A 79 -21.09 -5.66 -9.01
C PRO A 79 -21.38 -7.11 -8.63
N ASP A 80 -22.41 -7.31 -7.80
CA ASP A 80 -22.80 -8.61 -7.20
C ASP A 80 -21.81 -9.20 -6.17
N GLY A 81 -20.69 -8.53 -5.90
CA GLY A 81 -19.75 -8.90 -4.84
C GLY A 81 -20.30 -8.60 -3.44
N PRO A 82 -19.89 -9.36 -2.41
CA PRO A 82 -20.40 -9.22 -1.04
C PRO A 82 -20.13 -7.84 -0.40
N PHE A 83 -19.14 -7.10 -0.92
CA PHE A 83 -18.74 -5.78 -0.44
C PHE A 83 -18.90 -4.68 -1.51
N HIS A 84 -19.75 -4.87 -2.51
CA HIS A 84 -19.95 -3.90 -3.60
C HIS A 84 -20.17 -2.46 -3.09
N SER A 85 -21.03 -2.30 -2.08
CA SER A 85 -21.36 -0.98 -1.51
C SER A 85 -20.21 -0.32 -0.75
N LEU A 86 -19.16 -1.06 -0.37
CA LEU A 86 -18.05 -0.54 0.43
C LEU A 86 -17.24 0.53 -0.31
N THR A 87 -17.26 0.50 -1.65
CA THR A 87 -16.59 1.50 -2.50
C THR A 87 -17.11 2.92 -2.30
N THR A 88 -18.35 3.08 -1.80
CA THR A 88 -18.99 4.38 -1.57
C THR A 88 -19.56 4.55 -0.16
N ALA A 89 -19.37 3.59 0.74
CA ALA A 89 -20.02 3.57 2.04
C ALA A 89 -19.37 4.48 3.11
N LEU A 90 -18.16 4.99 2.85
CA LEU A 90 -17.36 5.72 3.84
C LEU A 90 -17.04 7.14 3.36
N ASP A 91 -17.03 8.09 4.31
CA ASP A 91 -16.60 9.48 4.07
C ASP A 91 -15.13 9.57 3.64
N GLN A 92 -14.34 8.59 4.06
CA GLN A 92 -12.99 8.35 3.59
C GLN A 92 -12.98 7.07 2.75
N PRO A 93 -13.15 7.15 1.42
CA PRO A 93 -13.28 5.98 0.58
C PRO A 93 -12.03 5.09 0.61
N LEU A 94 -12.28 3.78 0.56
CA LEU A 94 -11.25 2.77 0.35
C LEU A 94 -10.97 2.62 -1.15
N LEU A 95 -9.78 2.15 -1.50
CA LEU A 95 -9.34 1.94 -2.88
C LEU A 95 -8.93 0.49 -3.11
N PHE A 96 -9.75 -0.20 -3.89
CA PHE A 96 -9.62 -1.62 -4.23
C PHE A 96 -8.88 -1.81 -5.54
N ILE A 97 -7.62 -1.35 -5.57
CA ILE A 97 -6.69 -1.57 -6.67
C ILE A 97 -5.42 -2.19 -6.08
N ALA A 98 -4.89 -3.23 -6.72
CA ALA A 98 -3.69 -3.91 -6.26
C ALA A 98 -2.50 -2.94 -6.07
N GLY A 99 -1.72 -3.16 -5.01
CA GLY A 99 -0.57 -2.32 -4.63
C GLY A 99 -0.53 -1.90 -3.16
N GLY A 100 -1.56 -2.18 -2.36
CA GLY A 100 -1.54 -2.02 -0.91
C GLY A 100 -1.30 -3.33 -0.20
N LEU A 101 -0.44 -3.35 0.81
CA LEU A 101 -0.14 -4.51 1.64
C LEU A 101 -0.12 -4.16 3.13
N PRO A 102 -0.73 -5.00 3.98
CA PRO A 102 -0.55 -4.92 5.42
C PRO A 102 0.87 -5.40 5.78
N VAL A 103 1.47 -4.76 6.78
CA VAL A 103 2.78 -5.15 7.30
C VAL A 103 2.59 -5.78 8.67
N HIS A 104 3.06 -7.02 8.80
CA HIS A 104 2.97 -7.79 10.04
C HIS A 104 4.35 -8.04 10.64
N ARG A 105 4.43 -8.01 11.97
CA ARG A 105 5.58 -8.47 12.74
C ARG A 105 5.07 -9.32 13.89
N ASP A 106 5.60 -10.54 14.02
CA ASP A 106 5.15 -11.52 15.02
C ASP A 106 3.63 -11.78 15.00
N GLY A 107 3.05 -11.84 13.80
CA GLY A 107 1.60 -12.06 13.61
C GLY A 107 0.71 -10.85 13.93
N ARG A 108 1.29 -9.73 14.36
CA ARG A 108 0.57 -8.48 14.65
C ARG A 108 0.66 -7.53 13.47
N LEU A 109 -0.47 -6.92 13.09
CA LEU A 109 -0.51 -5.80 12.14
C LEU A 109 0.17 -4.57 12.76
N ILE A 110 1.24 -4.10 12.13
CA ILE A 110 2.04 -2.96 12.62
C ILE A 110 2.02 -1.75 11.69
N GLY A 111 1.36 -1.84 10.54
CA GLY A 111 1.24 -0.76 9.57
C GLY A 111 0.88 -1.29 8.19
N ALA A 112 1.06 -0.44 7.17
CA ALA A 112 0.81 -0.82 5.79
C ALA A 112 1.71 -0.06 4.82
N VAL A 113 1.95 -0.63 3.64
CA VAL A 113 2.61 0.03 2.51
C VAL A 113 1.66 0.07 1.32
N GLY A 114 1.73 1.13 0.53
CA GLY A 114 0.98 1.27 -0.71
C GLY A 114 1.87 1.81 -1.82
N VAL A 115 1.76 1.20 -3.00
CA VAL A 115 2.48 1.60 -4.22
C VAL A 115 1.47 1.95 -5.31
N GLY A 116 1.75 3.02 -6.05
CA GLY A 116 0.93 3.49 -7.16
C GLY A 116 1.80 4.00 -8.30
N GLY A 117 1.46 3.70 -9.54
CA GLY A 117 2.08 4.31 -10.72
C GLY A 117 2.29 3.34 -11.88
N GLY A 118 2.53 2.06 -11.59
CA GLY A 118 2.57 0.99 -12.58
C GLY A 118 1.18 0.41 -12.87
N ALA A 119 1.17 -0.71 -13.59
CA ALA A 119 0.00 -1.58 -13.62
C ALA A 119 -0.28 -2.15 -12.21
N PRO A 120 -1.53 -2.48 -11.85
CA PRO A 120 -1.88 -2.95 -10.51
C PRO A 120 -1.02 -4.13 -10.01
N GLU A 121 -0.69 -5.07 -10.90
CA GLU A 121 0.13 -6.25 -10.58
C GLU A 121 1.59 -5.86 -10.33
N GLN A 122 2.11 -4.86 -11.05
CA GLN A 122 3.45 -4.31 -10.80
C GLN A 122 3.51 -3.61 -9.45
N ASP A 123 2.53 -2.75 -9.16
CA ASP A 123 2.42 -2.06 -7.87
C ASP A 123 2.39 -3.07 -6.71
N HIS A 124 1.61 -4.16 -6.86
CA HIS A 124 1.56 -5.23 -5.86
C HIS A 124 2.90 -5.97 -5.72
N ALA A 125 3.59 -6.27 -6.82
CA ALA A 125 4.91 -6.90 -6.78
C ALA A 125 5.96 -6.01 -6.10
N PHE A 126 5.94 -4.70 -6.35
CA PHE A 126 6.86 -3.75 -5.70
C PHE A 126 6.58 -3.60 -4.21
N ALA A 127 5.31 -3.55 -3.81
CA ALA A 127 4.92 -3.57 -2.40
C ALA A 127 5.37 -4.87 -1.73
N THR A 128 5.19 -6.03 -2.39
CA THR A 128 5.59 -7.34 -1.86
C THR A 128 7.10 -7.42 -1.66
N ALA A 129 7.87 -6.97 -2.65
CA ALA A 129 9.33 -6.91 -2.56
C ALA A 129 9.79 -6.00 -1.41
N ALA A 130 9.08 -4.91 -1.14
CA ALA A 130 9.37 -4.03 -0.01
C ALA A 130 9.08 -4.69 1.33
N VAL A 131 7.90 -5.29 1.52
CA VAL A 131 7.56 -5.96 2.78
C VAL A 131 8.52 -7.11 3.09
N ALA A 132 9.01 -7.82 2.07
CA ALA A 132 9.97 -8.91 2.23
C ALA A 132 11.35 -8.48 2.79
N THR A 133 11.68 -7.18 2.81
CA THR A 133 12.94 -6.68 3.41
C THR A 133 12.82 -6.34 4.90
N LEU A 134 11.60 -6.34 5.46
CA LEU A 134 11.39 -6.15 6.89
C LEU A 134 11.49 -7.48 7.64
N HIS A 135 12.31 -7.47 8.69
CA HIS A 135 12.43 -8.54 9.69
C HIS A 135 11.85 -8.07 11.04
#